data_AF-A0A5N7J527-F1
#
_entry.id   AF-A0A5N7J527-F1
#
_cell.length_a   1.000
_cell.length_b   1.000
_cell.length_c   1.000
_cell.angle_alpha   90.00
_cell.angle_beta   90.00
_cell.angle_gamma   90.00
#
_symmetry.space_group_name_H-M   'P 1'
#
loop_
_entity.id
_entity.type
_entity.pdbx_description
1 polymer ?
#
loop_
_entity_poly.entity_id
_entity_poly.type
_entity_poly.pdbx_seq_one_letter_code
_entity_poly.pdbx_strand_id
1 'polypeptide(L)'
;MDKDNNNNYLENVNRKIKKLDNIKKQYELQLIDQSKLLEHSNSVSGGLKFTNNMLNDHYNSLLRLLEQQGMIFEMKFTNYIPHQWENLIIIKKSNGYEIQSKAGGFIMMLNNKYSKIIQDVNKKQSQSLIVIRVRDRLALVQLRFNLNIKEVEF
;
A
#
# COMPACT_ATOMS: atom_id res chain seq x y z
N MET A 1 32.08 55.99 52.88
CA MET A 1 31.38 55.34 51.75
C MET A 1 32.23 54.20 51.21
N ASP A 2 31.98 53.03 51.82
CA ASP A 2 31.59 51.79 51.14
C ASP A 2 32.60 51.02 50.28
N LYS A 3 33.68 50.52 50.90
CA LYS A 3 34.41 49.34 50.39
C LYS A 3 33.56 48.06 50.43
N ASP A 4 32.64 47.95 51.39
CA ASP A 4 31.82 46.75 51.59
C ASP A 4 30.69 46.60 50.54
N ASN A 5 30.11 47.71 50.05
CA ASN A 5 29.09 47.64 48.98
C ASN A 5 29.68 47.16 47.65
N ASN A 6 30.93 47.51 47.37
CA ASN A 6 31.60 47.14 46.12
C ASN A 6 31.94 45.64 46.09
N ASN A 7 32.30 45.07 47.25
CA ASN A 7 32.64 43.65 47.37
C ASN A 7 31.39 42.75 47.27
N ASN A 8 30.28 43.14 47.91
CA ASN A 8 28.99 42.44 47.78
C ASN A 8 28.42 42.48 46.35
N TYR A 9 28.60 43.60 45.65
CA TYR A 9 28.19 43.73 44.26
C TYR A 9 28.97 42.78 43.35
N LEU A 10 30.30 42.75 43.49
CA LEU A 10 31.18 41.87 42.71
C LEU A 10 30.86 40.39 42.96
N GLU A 11 30.60 40.01 44.21
CA GLU A 11 30.23 38.64 44.56
C GLU A 11 28.88 38.22 43.94
N ASN A 12 27.89 39.10 43.95
CA ASN A 12 26.60 38.85 43.31
C ASN A 12 26.71 38.72 41.78
N VAL A 13 27.57 39.53 41.15
CA VAL A 13 27.86 39.41 39.71
C VAL A 13 28.53 38.06 39.42
N ASN A 14 29.54 37.67 40.18
CA ASN A 14 30.23 36.38 40.02
C ASN A 14 29.27 35.18 40.22
N ARG A 15 28.37 35.26 41.20
CA ARG A 15 27.31 34.24 41.40
C ARG A 15 26.36 34.17 40.20
N LYS A 16 25.99 35.31 39.61
CA LYS A 16 25.16 35.35 38.39
C LYS A 16 25.88 34.76 37.18
N ILE A 17 27.16 35.10 36.98
CA ILE A 17 27.99 34.53 35.91
C ILE A 17 28.04 33.00 36.04
N LYS A 18 28.36 32.49 37.24
CA LYS A 18 28.40 31.04 37.50
C LYS A 18 27.06 30.34 37.25
N LYS A 19 25.94 31.00 37.58
CA LYS A 19 24.60 30.48 37.28
C LYS A 19 24.35 30.41 35.77
N LEU A 20 24.70 31.46 35.04
CA LEU A 20 24.56 31.49 33.58
C LEU A 20 25.46 30.44 32.90
N ASP A 21 26.69 30.25 33.38
CA ASP A 21 27.58 29.20 32.87
C ASP A 21 27.01 27.79 33.10
N ASN A 22 26.42 27.54 34.26
CA ASN A 22 25.76 26.25 34.53
C ASN A 22 24.54 26.04 33.63
N ILE A 23 23.71 27.06 33.43
CA ILE A 23 22.55 26.99 32.54
C ILE A 23 23.01 26.73 31.09
N LYS A 24 24.05 27.43 30.64
CA LYS A 24 24.64 27.21 29.31
C LYS A 24 25.09 25.75 29.13
N LYS A 25 25.83 25.20 30.10
CA LYS A 25 26.26 23.80 30.08
C LYS A 25 25.07 22.82 30.04
N GLN A 26 23.99 23.11 30.76
CA GLN A 26 22.78 22.29 30.71
C GLN A 26 22.13 22.31 29.33
N TYR A 27 22.02 23.48 28.70
CA TYR A 27 21.49 23.57 27.33
C TYR A 27 22.40 22.89 26.30
N GLU A 28 23.73 23.00 26.43
CA GLU A 28 24.67 22.29 25.57
C GLU A 28 24.48 20.77 25.66
N LEU A 29 24.30 20.21 26.87
CA LEU A 29 24.00 18.80 27.06
C LEU A 29 22.65 18.41 26.44
N GLN A 30 21.61 19.22 26.64
CA GLN A 30 20.29 18.96 26.05
C GLN A 30 20.32 18.97 24.53
N LEU A 31 21.09 19.88 23.91
CA LEU A 31 21.26 19.93 22.46
C LEU A 31 21.93 18.67 21.92
N ILE A 32 22.94 18.15 22.62
CA ILE A 32 23.62 16.90 22.26
C ILE A 32 22.65 15.70 22.35
N ASP A 33 21.82 15.64 23.39
CA ASP A 33 20.86 14.55 23.54
C ASP A 33 19.75 14.64 22.48
N GLN A 34 19.25 15.84 22.19
CA GLN A 34 18.28 16.06 21.13
C GLN A 34 18.84 15.73 19.74
N SER A 35 20.10 16.06 19.45
CA SER A 35 20.71 15.75 18.16
C SER A 35 20.83 14.24 17.95
N LYS A 36 21.21 13.48 18.99
CA LYS A 36 21.24 12.00 18.94
C LYS A 36 19.86 11.40 18.70
N LEU A 37 18.83 11.93 19.36
CA LEU A 37 17.45 11.47 19.14
C LEU A 37 16.98 11.76 17.71
N LEU A 38 17.31 12.92 17.16
CA LEU A 38 17.00 13.29 15.78
C LEU A 38 17.72 12.37 14.78
N GLU A 39 19.00 12.11 14.97
CA GLU A 39 19.77 11.19 14.13
C GLU A 39 19.19 9.77 14.14
N HIS A 40 18.84 9.26 15.33
CA HIS A 40 18.19 7.96 15.46
C HIS A 40 16.83 7.93 14.74
N SER A 41 15.98 8.93 14.96
CA SER A 41 14.67 9.04 14.32
C SER A 41 14.79 9.11 12.79
N ASN A 42 15.75 9.88 12.28
CA ASN A 42 16.00 9.99 10.84
C ASN A 42 16.47 8.66 10.25
N SER A 43 17.34 7.93 10.96
CA SER A 43 17.79 6.60 10.55
C SER A 43 16.63 5.60 10.48
N VAL A 44 15.78 5.55 11.52
CA VAL A 44 14.60 4.68 11.56
C VAL A 44 13.62 5.04 10.44
N SER A 45 13.33 6.33 10.24
CA SER A 45 12.46 6.82 9.17
C SER A 45 12.99 6.46 7.78
N GLY A 46 14.31 6.61 7.57
CA GLY A 46 15.00 6.20 6.35
C GLY A 46 14.86 4.70 6.07
N GLY A 47 15.04 3.87 7.11
CA GLY A 47 14.84 2.43 7.03
C GLY A 47 13.40 2.05 6.65
N LEU A 48 12.41 2.66 7.31
CA LEU A 48 10.99 2.43 7.02
C LEU A 48 10.62 2.84 5.58
N LYS A 49 11.14 3.98 5.11
CA LYS A 49 10.93 4.44 3.73
C LYS A 49 11.51 3.47 2.72
N PHE A 50 12.72 2.96 2.98
CA PHE A 50 13.34 1.94 2.13
C PHE A 50 12.50 0.66 2.07
N THR A 51 12.09 0.12 3.23
CA THR A 51 11.24 -1.08 3.29
C THR A 51 9.90 -0.87 2.59
N ASN A 52 9.26 0.30 2.78
CA ASN A 52 8.00 0.62 2.11
C ASN A 52 8.15 0.65 0.59
N ASN A 53 9.22 1.25 0.08
CA ASN A 53 9.51 1.27 -1.36
C ASN A 53 9.72 -0.14 -1.90
N MET A 54 10.51 -0.97 -1.21
CA MET A 54 10.75 -2.36 -1.58
C MET A 54 9.44 -3.18 -1.61
N LEU A 55 8.59 -3.03 -0.60
CA LEU A 55 7.28 -3.69 -0.55
C LEU A 55 6.35 -3.23 -1.67
N ASN A 56 6.36 -1.93 -1.98
CA ASN A 56 5.59 -1.37 -3.08
C ASN A 56 6.07 -1.92 -4.44
N ASP A 57 7.37 -2.05 -4.64
CA ASP A 57 7.94 -2.65 -5.85
C ASP A 57 7.53 -4.11 -6.00
N HIS A 58 7.64 -4.91 -4.92
CA HIS A 58 7.16 -6.29 -4.91
C HIS A 58 5.66 -6.40 -5.19
N TYR A 59 4.85 -5.53 -4.60
CA TYR A 59 3.42 -5.46 -4.84
C TYR A 59 3.11 -5.18 -6.32
N ASN A 60 3.78 -4.19 -6.92
CA ASN A 60 3.62 -3.85 -8.33
C ASN A 60 4.09 -4.98 -9.25
N SER A 61 5.17 -5.69 -8.91
CA SER A 61 5.60 -6.88 -9.64
C SER A 61 4.54 -8.00 -9.60
N LEU A 62 3.93 -8.23 -8.43
CA LEU A 62 2.85 -9.22 -8.29
C LEU A 62 1.60 -8.82 -9.10
N LEU A 63 1.23 -7.53 -9.11
CA LEU A 63 0.14 -7.05 -9.95
C LEU A 63 0.41 -7.30 -11.43
N ARG A 64 1.62 -7.01 -11.92
CA ARG A 64 2.01 -7.29 -13.32
C ARG A 64 1.95 -8.78 -13.66
N LEU A 65 2.39 -9.65 -12.74
CA LEU A 65 2.28 -11.10 -12.93
C LEU A 65 0.80 -11.53 -13.02
N LEU A 66 -0.08 -10.96 -12.20
CA LEU A 66 -1.52 -11.22 -12.27
C LEU A 66 -2.13 -10.69 -13.56
N GLU A 67 -1.70 -9.53 -14.07
CA GLU A 67 -2.13 -9.03 -15.39
C GLU A 67 -1.73 -9.99 -16.52
N GLN A 68 -0.49 -10.48 -16.49
CA GLN A 68 0.06 -11.33 -17.55
C GLN A 68 -0.50 -12.76 -17.53
N GLN A 69 -0.58 -13.36 -16.35
CA GLN A 69 -0.91 -14.78 -16.18
C GLN A 69 -2.38 -15.00 -15.81
N GLY A 70 -3.06 -13.97 -15.32
CA GLY A 70 -4.38 -14.09 -14.76
C GLY A 70 -4.39 -14.75 -13.37
N MET A 71 -5.59 -15.03 -12.87
CA MET A 71 -5.78 -15.70 -11.57
C MET A 71 -6.66 -16.93 -11.75
N ILE A 72 -6.21 -18.08 -11.25
CA ILE A 72 -7.00 -19.32 -11.27
C ILE A 72 -7.67 -19.51 -9.93
N PHE A 73 -8.97 -19.79 -9.93
CA PHE A 73 -9.72 -20.08 -8.71
C PHE A 73 -10.96 -20.92 -9.01
N GLU A 74 -11.50 -21.55 -7.96
CA GLU A 74 -12.75 -22.30 -8.05
C GLU A 74 -13.96 -21.41 -7.80
N MET A 75 -15.01 -21.65 -8.57
CA MET A 75 -16.30 -20.99 -8.46
C MET A 75 -17.42 -22.01 -8.36
N LYS A 76 -18.36 -21.78 -7.43
CA LYS A 76 -19.57 -22.58 -7.31
C LYS A 76 -20.70 -21.92 -8.07
N PHE A 77 -21.19 -22.61 -9.09
CA PHE A 77 -22.32 -22.19 -9.90
C PHE A 77 -23.61 -22.84 -9.40
N THR A 78 -24.68 -22.06 -9.28
CA THR A 78 -25.98 -22.54 -8.77
C THR A 78 -26.98 -22.81 -9.88
N ASN A 79 -27.19 -21.84 -10.76
CA ASN A 79 -28.30 -21.84 -11.73
C ASN A 79 -27.85 -22.14 -13.17
N TYR A 80 -26.54 -22.15 -13.42
CA TYR A 80 -25.96 -22.35 -14.73
C TYR A 80 -24.64 -23.10 -14.58
N ILE A 81 -24.53 -24.30 -15.14
CA ILE A 81 -23.26 -25.04 -15.12
C ILE A 81 -22.53 -24.71 -16.42
N PRO A 82 -21.41 -23.97 -16.38
CA PRO A 82 -20.67 -23.67 -17.59
C PRO A 82 -20.03 -24.93 -18.16
N HIS A 83 -19.72 -24.91 -19.45
CA HIS A 83 -18.96 -25.96 -20.11
C HIS A 83 -17.47 -25.74 -19.95
N GLN A 84 -16.69 -26.81 -20.07
CA GLN A 84 -15.24 -26.68 -20.14
C GLN A 84 -14.84 -25.85 -21.38
N TRP A 85 -13.86 -24.97 -21.21
CA TRP A 85 -13.37 -24.01 -22.20
C TRP A 85 -14.36 -22.91 -22.60
N GLU A 86 -15.48 -22.79 -21.89
CA GLU A 86 -16.41 -21.70 -22.08
C GLU A 86 -15.81 -20.37 -21.63
N ASN A 87 -16.03 -19.32 -22.43
CA ASN A 87 -15.65 -17.95 -22.09
C ASN A 87 -16.84 -17.21 -21.48
N LEU A 88 -16.65 -16.69 -20.28
CA LEU A 88 -17.61 -15.86 -19.55
C LEU A 88 -17.11 -14.41 -19.53
N ILE A 89 -18.05 -13.48 -19.57
CA ILE A 89 -17.78 -12.05 -19.61
C ILE A 89 -17.97 -11.49 -18.21
N ILE A 90 -17.04 -10.63 -17.79
CA ILE A 90 -17.19 -9.85 -16.55
C ILE A 90 -17.65 -8.44 -16.92
N ILE A 91 -18.75 -7.99 -16.33
CA ILE A 91 -19.30 -6.65 -16.54
C ILE A 91 -19.38 -5.91 -15.21
N LYS A 92 -18.92 -4.66 -15.19
CA LYS A 92 -19.06 -3.77 -14.04
C LYS A 92 -20.48 -3.22 -13.97
N LYS A 93 -21.12 -3.38 -12.81
CA LYS A 93 -22.43 -2.81 -12.44
C LYS A 93 -22.29 -1.93 -11.19
N SER A 94 -23.37 -1.26 -10.79
CA SER A 94 -23.41 -0.42 -9.58
C SER A 94 -23.05 -1.20 -8.31
N ASN A 95 -23.49 -2.46 -8.21
CA ASN A 95 -23.32 -3.31 -7.03
C ASN A 95 -22.10 -4.25 -7.10
N GLY A 96 -21.18 -4.03 -8.04
CA GLY A 96 -19.97 -4.84 -8.21
C GLY A 96 -19.82 -5.42 -9.60
N TYR A 97 -19.23 -6.60 -9.71
CA TYR A 97 -18.99 -7.27 -10.98
C TYR A 97 -19.96 -8.43 -11.20
N GLU A 98 -20.53 -8.47 -12.37
CA GLU A 98 -21.46 -9.49 -12.84
C GLU A 98 -20.75 -10.42 -13.83
N ILE A 99 -21.03 -11.72 -13.74
CA ILE A 99 -20.58 -12.72 -14.70
C ILE A 99 -21.74 -13.04 -15.63
N GLN A 100 -21.50 -12.91 -16.93
CA GLN A 100 -22.46 -13.20 -17.99
C GLN A 100 -21.93 -14.27 -18.93
N SER A 101 -22.84 -15.02 -19.55
CA SER A 101 -22.52 -15.87 -20.68
C SER A 101 -22.18 -15.01 -21.91
N LYS A 102 -21.55 -15.60 -22.93
CA LYS A 102 -21.29 -14.92 -24.20
C LYS A 102 -22.57 -14.40 -24.89
N ALA A 103 -23.71 -15.02 -24.62
CA ALA A 103 -25.02 -14.59 -25.13
C ALA A 103 -25.63 -13.41 -24.34
N GLY A 104 -24.92 -12.88 -23.32
CA GLY A 104 -25.38 -11.77 -22.48
C GLY A 104 -26.31 -12.17 -21.33
N GLY A 105 -26.46 -13.48 -21.08
CA GLY A 105 -27.29 -13.97 -19.98
C GLY A 105 -26.57 -13.83 -18.64
N PHE A 106 -27.23 -13.24 -17.64
CA PHE A 106 -26.73 -13.20 -16.26
C PHE A 106 -26.52 -14.62 -15.72
N ILE A 107 -25.35 -14.87 -15.14
CA ILE A 107 -25.04 -16.13 -14.45
C ILE A 107 -25.01 -15.93 -12.94
N MET A 108 -24.16 -15.02 -12.47
CA MET A 108 -24.00 -14.72 -11.04
C MET A 108 -23.22 -13.44 -10.79
N MET A 109 -23.24 -12.97 -9.54
CA MET A 109 -22.33 -11.93 -9.07
C MET A 109 -20.96 -12.52 -8.72
N LEU A 110 -19.89 -11.83 -9.11
CA LEU A 110 -18.53 -12.18 -8.71
C LEU A 110 -18.35 -11.90 -7.21
N ASN A 111 -17.67 -12.82 -6.51
CA ASN A 111 -17.36 -12.66 -5.09
C ASN A 111 -16.56 -11.35 -4.85
N ASN A 112 -16.86 -10.65 -3.75
CA ASN A 112 -16.22 -9.39 -3.38
C ASN A 112 -14.67 -9.50 -3.28
N LYS A 113 -14.14 -10.65 -2.84
CA LYS A 113 -12.69 -10.92 -2.80
C LYS A 113 -12.05 -10.74 -4.18
N TYR A 114 -12.61 -11.37 -5.22
CA TYR A 114 -12.09 -11.27 -6.58
C TYR A 114 -12.43 -9.91 -7.22
N SER A 115 -13.54 -9.30 -6.82
CA SER A 115 -13.91 -7.96 -7.24
C SER A 115 -12.86 -6.92 -6.82
N LYS A 116 -12.31 -7.01 -5.60
CA LYS A 116 -11.22 -6.15 -5.13
C LYS A 116 -9.96 -6.34 -5.98
N ILE A 117 -9.57 -7.59 -6.23
CA ILE A 117 -8.41 -7.91 -7.08
C ILE A 117 -8.56 -7.28 -8.47
N ILE A 118 -9.73 -7.38 -9.10
CA ILE A 118 -9.97 -6.73 -10.40
C ILE A 118 -9.81 -5.20 -10.31
N GLN A 119 -10.29 -4.58 -9.23
CA GLN A 119 -10.16 -3.13 -9.03
C GLN A 119 -8.72 -2.68 -8.80
N ASP A 120 -7.93 -3.49 -8.10
CA ASP A 120 -6.53 -3.21 -7.78
C ASP A 120 -5.63 -3.42 -9.00
N VAL A 121 -5.92 -4.46 -9.81
CA VAL A 121 -5.12 -4.80 -10.99
C VAL A 121 -5.36 -3.82 -12.12
N ASN A 122 -6.60 -3.57 -12.58
CA ASN A 122 -6.78 -2.63 -13.69
C ASN A 122 -8.22 -2.10 -13.89
N LYS A 123 -8.40 -0.78 -13.78
CA LYS A 123 -9.69 -0.08 -13.95
C LYS A 123 -10.15 0.09 -15.41
N LYS A 124 -9.25 -0.03 -16.39
CA LYS A 124 -9.51 0.38 -17.79
C LYS A 124 -9.54 -0.77 -18.80
N GLN A 125 -9.12 -1.96 -18.41
CA GLN A 125 -9.05 -3.12 -19.30
C GLN A 125 -10.34 -3.95 -19.24
N SER A 126 -10.63 -4.71 -20.30
CA SER A 126 -11.74 -5.66 -20.29
C SER A 126 -11.31 -6.94 -19.58
N GLN A 127 -12.18 -7.52 -18.76
CA GLN A 127 -11.91 -8.76 -18.05
C GLN A 127 -12.80 -9.89 -18.56
N SER A 128 -12.26 -11.10 -18.56
CA SER A 128 -13.00 -12.30 -18.91
C SER A 128 -12.62 -13.46 -18.01
N LEU A 129 -13.46 -14.49 -17.97
CA LEU A 129 -13.16 -15.76 -17.30
C LEU A 129 -13.20 -16.86 -18.36
N ILE A 130 -12.19 -17.72 -18.34
CA ILE A 130 -12.26 -18.98 -19.08
C ILE A 130 -12.47 -20.12 -18.09
N VAL A 131 -13.38 -21.02 -18.41
CA VAL A 131 -13.61 -22.22 -17.63
C VAL A 131 -12.59 -23.28 -18.01
N ILE A 132 -11.74 -23.69 -17.08
CA ILE A 132 -10.68 -24.69 -17.32
C ILE A 132 -11.18 -26.10 -17.09
N ARG A 133 -11.98 -26.31 -16.04
CA ARG A 133 -12.48 -27.61 -15.61
C ARG A 133 -13.80 -27.45 -14.88
N VAL A 134 -14.73 -28.39 -15.08
CA VAL A 134 -16.02 -28.42 -14.42
C VAL A 134 -16.17 -29.75 -13.69
N ARG A 135 -16.67 -29.70 -12.45
CA ARG A 135 -16.98 -30.84 -11.58
C ARG A 135 -18.29 -30.54 -10.86
N ASP A 136 -19.37 -31.17 -11.29
CA ASP A 136 -20.73 -30.90 -10.81
C ASP A 136 -21.07 -29.39 -10.89
N ARG A 137 -21.20 -28.74 -9.74
CA ARG A 137 -21.50 -27.31 -9.59
C ARG A 137 -20.27 -26.45 -9.33
N LEU A 138 -19.07 -27.04 -9.32
CA LEU A 138 -17.81 -26.32 -9.16
C LEU A 138 -17.09 -26.23 -10.50
N ALA A 139 -16.60 -25.05 -10.85
CA ALA A 139 -15.72 -24.89 -11.98
C ALA A 139 -14.44 -24.18 -11.58
N LEU A 140 -13.30 -24.70 -12.06
CA LEU A 140 -12.03 -24.03 -12.02
C LEU A 140 -12.00 -23.03 -13.17
N VAL A 141 -11.84 -21.76 -12.86
CA VAL A 141 -11.85 -20.67 -13.83
C VAL A 141 -10.53 -19.89 -13.76
N GLN A 142 -10.12 -19.33 -14.89
CA GLN A 142 -9.01 -18.38 -14.96
C GLN A 142 -9.56 -17.00 -15.33
N LEU A 143 -9.37 -16.03 -14.43
CA LEU A 143 -9.56 -14.61 -14.70
C LEU A 143 -8.45 -14.13 -15.61
N ARG A 144 -8.82 -13.50 -16.72
CA ARG A 144 -7.91 -12.92 -17.70
C ARG A 144 -8.16 -11.43 -17.79
N PHE A 145 -7.07 -10.66 -17.74
CA PHE A 145 -7.07 -9.24 -18.04
C PHE A 145 -6.70 -9.09 -19.50
N ASN A 146 -7.64 -8.65 -20.32
CA ASN A 146 -7.37 -8.45 -21.73
C ASN A 146 -6.68 -7.10 -21.90
N LEU A 147 -5.42 -7.14 -22.31
CA LEU A 147 -4.70 -5.94 -22.74
C LEU A 147 -5.50 -5.28 -23.86
N ASN A 148 -5.89 -4.02 -23.67
CA ASN A 148 -6.30 -3.20 -24.80
C ASN A 148 -5.06 -3.03 -25.67
N ILE A 149 -4.95 -3.83 -26.73
CA ILE A 149 -3.96 -3.61 -27.79
C ILE A 149 -4.46 -2.42 -28.61
N LYS A 150 -4.36 -1.23 -28.01
CA LYS A 150 -4.48 0.06 -28.68
C LYS A 150 -3.34 0.90 -28.10
N GLU A 151 -2.25 0.96 -28.85
CA GLU A 151 -0.97 1.67 -28.61
C GLU A 151 0.23 0.72 -28.74
N VAL A 152 0.35 0.10 -29.92
CA VAL A 152 1.67 -0.16 -30.51
C VAL A 152 1.58 0.43 -31.92
N GLU A 153 1.68 1.76 -32.00
CA GLU A 153 2.07 2.40 -33.26
C GLU A 153 3.59 2.23 -33.39
N PHE A 154 4.00 1.60 -34.48
CA PHE A 154 5.39 1.48 -34.90
C PHE A 154 5.90 2.81 -35.45
#